data_AF-A0A9D5EFR2-F1
#
_entry.id   AF-A0A9D5EFR2-F1
#
_cell.length_a   1.000
_cell.length_b   1.000
_cell.length_c   1.000
_cell.angle_alpha   90.00
_cell.angle_beta   90.00
_cell.angle_gamma   90.00
#
_symmetry.space_group_name_H-M   'P 1'
#
loop_
_entity.id
_entity.type
_entity.pdbx_description
1 polymer ?
#
loop_
_entity_poly.entity_id
_entity_poly.type
_entity_poly.pdbx_seq_one_letter_code
_entity_poly.pdbx_strand_id
1 'polypeptide(L)'
;MAALNHPLGHPRRLPLPSPIGKPNWWVLSAVAIAGLSAMLPVLQNSAATSRGFDIQDSQATQARLNGEISLLESDVARLTSLSRIDRRAKEIGLGPSDHPIYITVDEAGPQPAKIPSEYLPPVVPKTDAPASPWRSLIDWLSLTD
;
A
#
# COMPACT_ATOMS: atom_id res chain seq x y z
N MET A 1 -41.13 -85.61 -25.90
CA MET A 1 -40.23 -84.79 -25.07
C MET A 1 -39.57 -83.77 -25.98
N ALA A 2 -40.10 -82.53 -26.01
CA ALA A 2 -39.60 -81.46 -26.86
C ALA A 2 -38.61 -80.62 -26.06
N ALA A 3 -37.36 -80.55 -26.52
CA ALA A 3 -36.31 -79.79 -25.88
C ALA A 3 -36.42 -78.30 -26.27
N LEU A 4 -36.80 -77.49 -25.29
CA LEU A 4 -36.67 -76.03 -25.31
C LEU A 4 -35.18 -75.67 -25.22
N ASN A 5 -34.60 -75.19 -26.31
CA ASN A 5 -33.29 -74.53 -26.28
C ASN A 5 -33.43 -73.08 -26.71
N HIS A 6 -33.49 -72.20 -25.72
CA HIS A 6 -33.43 -70.75 -25.83
C HIS A 6 -31.96 -70.33 -25.83
N PRO A 7 -31.41 -69.70 -26.88
CA PRO A 7 -30.06 -69.16 -26.79
C PRO A 7 -30.06 -67.85 -25.99
N LEU A 8 -29.38 -67.88 -24.84
CA LEU A 8 -29.08 -66.70 -24.02
C LEU A 8 -28.22 -65.72 -24.83
N GLY A 9 -28.68 -64.47 -24.90
CA GLY A 9 -28.05 -63.38 -25.64
C GLY A 9 -26.61 -63.11 -25.20
N HIS A 10 -25.74 -62.87 -26.17
CA HIS A 10 -24.36 -62.47 -25.93
C HIS A 10 -24.29 -60.99 -25.50
N PRO A 11 -23.49 -60.64 -24.47
CA PRO A 11 -23.29 -59.25 -24.07
C PRO A 11 -22.48 -58.51 -25.15
N ARG A 12 -23.10 -57.47 -25.73
CA ARG A 12 -22.46 -56.56 -26.69
C ARG A 12 -21.38 -55.76 -25.94
N ARG A 13 -20.11 -56.17 -26.05
CA ARG A 13 -18.99 -55.35 -25.60
C ARG A 13 -18.69 -54.29 -26.66
N LEU A 14 -18.88 -53.02 -26.30
CA LEU A 14 -18.43 -51.88 -27.09
C LEU A 14 -16.88 -51.90 -27.15
N PRO A 15 -16.27 -51.82 -28.34
CA PRO A 15 -14.82 -51.74 -28.44
C PRO A 15 -14.36 -50.36 -27.96
N LEU A 16 -13.73 -50.33 -26.78
CA LEU A 16 -12.90 -49.20 -26.37
C LEU A 16 -11.63 -49.24 -27.24
N PRO A 17 -11.31 -48.18 -28.01
CA PRO A 17 -10.06 -48.11 -28.75
C PRO A 17 -8.90 -48.01 -27.75
N SER A 18 -8.09 -49.07 -27.66
CA SER A 18 -6.82 -49.05 -26.93
C SER A 18 -5.79 -48.25 -27.74
N PRO A 19 -5.24 -47.13 -27.24
CA PRO A 19 -4.15 -46.44 -27.92
C PRO A 19 -2.83 -47.08 -27.49
N ILE A 20 -2.54 -48.26 -28.02
CA ILE A 20 -1.16 -48.78 -28.02
C ILE A 20 -0.74 -48.91 -29.49
N GLY A 21 -0.78 -47.77 -30.17
CA GLY A 21 -0.15 -47.56 -31.46
C GLY A 21 1.16 -46.81 -31.26
N LYS A 22 2.13 -47.05 -32.16
CA LYS A 22 3.45 -46.42 -32.18
C LYS A 22 3.35 -44.92 -31.80
N PRO A 23 4.26 -44.41 -30.93
CA PRO A 23 4.17 -43.04 -30.45
C PRO A 23 4.15 -42.09 -31.64
N ASN A 24 3.01 -41.42 -31.83
CA ASN A 24 2.85 -40.45 -32.90
C ASN A 24 3.65 -39.21 -32.51
N TRP A 25 4.81 -39.04 -33.15
CA TRP A 25 5.74 -37.95 -32.90
C TRP A 25 5.08 -36.57 -33.01
N TRP A 26 4.06 -36.43 -33.85
CA TRP A 26 3.26 -35.21 -33.97
C TRP A 26 2.46 -34.89 -32.70
N VAL A 27 1.91 -35.91 -32.04
CA VAL A 27 1.17 -35.73 -30.78
C VAL A 27 2.13 -35.35 -29.66
N LEU A 28 3.31 -35.98 -29.60
CA LEU A 28 4.36 -35.62 -28.64
C LEU A 28 4.82 -34.16 -28.82
N SER A 29 5.07 -33.73 -30.06
CA SER A 29 5.41 -32.34 -30.36
C SER A 29 4.28 -31.37 -29.98
N ALA A 30 3.02 -31.71 -30.28
CA ALA A 30 1.88 -30.86 -29.91
C ALA A 30 1.75 -30.70 -28.38
N VAL A 31 1.96 -31.78 -27.62
CA VAL A 31 1.93 -31.74 -26.16
C VAL A 31 3.11 -30.96 -25.60
N ALA A 32 4.32 -31.11 -26.17
CA ALA A 32 5.49 -30.33 -25.75
C ALA A 32 5.29 -28.82 -26.01
N ILE A 33 4.76 -28.46 -27.18
CA ILE A 33 4.48 -27.06 -27.54
C ILE A 33 3.38 -26.49 -26.63
N ALA A 34 2.31 -27.25 -26.35
CA ALA A 34 1.25 -26.83 -25.45
C ALA A 34 1.74 -26.68 -23.99
N GLY A 35 2.62 -27.56 -23.53
CA GLY A 35 3.24 -27.46 -22.21
C GLY A 35 4.13 -26.23 -22.09
N LEU A 36 4.96 -25.95 -23.10
CA LEU A 36 5.81 -24.76 -23.14
C LEU A 36 4.99 -23.46 -23.25
N SER A 37 3.92 -23.45 -24.04
CA SER A 37 3.05 -22.28 -24.16
C SER A 37 2.23 -22.00 -22.89
N ALA A 38 1.90 -23.03 -22.12
CA ALA A 38 1.25 -22.89 -20.81
C ALA A 38 2.15 -22.24 -19.74
N MET A 39 3.47 -22.20 -19.94
CA MET A 39 4.41 -21.52 -19.02
C MET A 39 4.61 -20.03 -19.37
N LEU A 40 4.21 -19.59 -20.56
CA LEU A 40 4.31 -18.20 -21.02
C LEU A 40 3.58 -17.18 -20.10
N PRO A 41 2.36 -17.46 -19.61
CA PRO A 41 1.62 -16.54 -18.74
C PRO A 41 2.34 -16.28 -17.40
N VAL A 42 3.09 -17.25 -16.88
CA VAL A 42 3.81 -17.13 -15.60
C VAL A 42 4.98 -16.13 -15.72
N LEU A 43 5.71 -16.18 -16.84
CA LEU A 43 6.76 -15.21 -17.13
C LEU A 43 6.20 -13.79 -17.36
N GLN A 44 5.03 -13.69 -17.99
CA GLN A 44 4.34 -12.40 -18.17
C GLN A 44 3.86 -11.82 -16.83
N ASN A 45 3.37 -12.65 -15.92
CA ASN A 45 2.90 -12.20 -14.61
C ASN A 45 4.04 -11.66 -13.72
N SER A 46 5.23 -12.27 -13.80
CA SER A 46 6.39 -11.82 -13.02
C SER A 46 6.95 -10.48 -13.52
N ALA A 47 6.98 -10.26 -14.84
CA ALA A 47 7.45 -9.00 -15.42
C ALA A 47 6.42 -7.86 -15.31
N ALA A 48 5.13 -8.17 -15.34
CA ALA A 48 4.07 -7.19 -15.10
C ALA A 48 4.08 -6.69 -13.66
N THR A 49 4.31 -7.59 -12.70
CA THR A 49 4.38 -7.26 -11.27
C THR A 49 5.61 -6.40 -10.95
N SER A 50 6.80 -6.73 -11.48
CA SER A 50 8.01 -5.92 -11.20
C SER A 50 7.92 -4.51 -11.78
N ARG A 51 7.41 -4.38 -13.01
CA ARG A 51 7.18 -3.06 -13.64
C ARG A 51 6.13 -2.25 -12.89
N GLY A 52 5.12 -2.90 -12.31
CA GLY A 52 4.12 -2.25 -11.47
C GLY A 52 4.74 -1.59 -10.24
N PHE A 53 5.67 -2.28 -9.57
CA PHE A 53 6.38 -1.73 -8.41
C PHE A 53 7.27 -0.54 -8.78
N ASP A 54 8.04 -0.63 -9.86
CA ASP A 54 8.90 0.49 -10.30
C ASP A 54 8.07 1.73 -10.68
N ILE A 55 6.91 1.53 -11.32
CA ILE A 55 5.98 2.61 -11.66
C ILE A 55 5.41 3.24 -10.39
N GLN A 56 5.00 2.43 -9.41
CA GLN A 56 4.42 2.91 -8.17
C GLN A 56 5.44 3.70 -7.33
N ASP A 57 6.69 3.25 -7.27
CA ASP A 57 7.77 3.94 -6.57
C ASP A 57 8.12 5.28 -7.25
N SER A 58 8.17 5.28 -8.58
CA SER A 58 8.37 6.50 -9.37
C SER A 58 7.23 7.51 -9.16
N GLN A 59 5.98 7.05 -9.16
CA GLN A 59 4.81 7.90 -8.88
C GLN A 59 4.83 8.47 -7.46
N ALA A 60 5.19 7.66 -6.46
CA ALA A 60 5.31 8.10 -5.07
C ALA A 60 6.41 9.17 -4.93
N THR A 61 7.55 8.97 -5.59
CA THR A 61 8.65 9.94 -5.62
C THR A 61 8.22 11.24 -6.30
N GLN A 62 7.52 11.17 -7.42
CA GLN A 62 7.01 12.35 -8.12
C GLN A 62 6.01 13.13 -7.28
N ALA A 63 5.07 12.44 -6.61
CA ALA A 63 4.10 13.07 -5.72
C ALA A 63 4.78 13.80 -4.55
N ARG A 64 5.81 13.18 -3.96
CA ARG A 64 6.62 13.79 -2.90
C ARG A 64 7.33 15.06 -3.38
N LEU A 65 8.04 14.99 -4.51
CA LEU A 65 8.77 16.15 -5.06
C LEU A 65 7.83 17.31 -5.39
N ASN A 66 6.67 17.03 -5.98
CA ASN A 66 5.66 18.06 -6.25
C ASN A 66 5.13 18.70 -4.96
N GLY A 67 4.97 17.92 -3.89
CA GLY A 67 4.62 18.44 -2.57
C GLY A 67 5.69 19.39 -2.01
N GLU A 68 6.97 18.99 -2.10
CA GLU A 68 8.10 19.81 -1.66
C GLU A 68 8.18 21.14 -2.45
N ILE A 69 7.95 21.09 -3.77
CA ILE A 69 7.89 22.29 -4.63
C ILE A 69 6.74 23.20 -4.19
N SER A 70 5.54 22.66 -3.99
CA SER A 70 4.37 23.47 -3.61
C SER A 70 4.57 24.18 -2.27
N LEU A 71 5.19 23.52 -1.29
CA LEU A 71 5.56 24.14 -0.01
C LEU A 71 6.56 25.28 -0.22
N LEU A 72 7.60 25.06 -1.02
CA LEU A 72 8.61 26.07 -1.30
C LEU A 72 8.03 27.27 -2.06
N GLU A 73 7.16 27.03 -3.03
CA GLU A 73 6.43 28.09 -3.75
C GLU A 73 5.56 28.91 -2.81
N SER A 74 4.90 28.27 -1.83
CA SER A 74 4.12 28.95 -0.80
C SER A 74 4.99 29.86 0.06
N ASP A 75 6.16 29.38 0.49
CA ASP A 75 7.11 30.17 1.28
C ASP A 75 7.66 31.37 0.50
N VAL A 76 8.02 31.18 -0.77
CA VAL A 76 8.43 32.28 -1.67
C VAL A 76 7.29 33.27 -1.86
N ALA A 77 6.06 32.80 -2.09
CA ALA A 77 4.90 33.66 -2.21
C ALA A 77 4.66 34.47 -0.93
N ARG A 78 4.83 33.87 0.25
CA ARG A 78 4.70 34.54 1.54
C ARG A 78 5.76 35.65 1.71
N LEU A 79 7.03 35.35 1.44
CA LEU A 79 8.14 36.30 1.55
C LEU A 79 8.00 37.46 0.56
N THR A 80 7.67 37.16 -0.69
CA THR A 80 7.50 38.19 -1.74
C THR A 80 6.23 39.00 -1.56
N SER A 81 5.18 38.43 -0.99
CA SER A 81 3.95 39.16 -0.70
C SER A 81 4.16 40.23 0.36
N LEU A 82 4.95 39.97 1.41
CA LEU A 82 5.25 40.99 2.42
C LEU A 82 5.95 42.20 1.80
N SER A 83 6.97 41.97 0.98
CA SER A 83 7.69 43.04 0.26
C SER A 83 6.77 43.81 -0.69
N ARG A 84 5.89 43.13 -1.44
CA ARG A 84 4.90 43.79 -2.30
C ARG A 84 3.88 44.61 -1.50
N ILE A 85 3.40 44.10 -0.37
CA ILE A 85 2.44 44.79 0.50
C ILE A 85 3.10 46.04 1.10
N ASP A 86 4.33 45.93 1.64
CA ASP A 86 5.07 47.07 2.20
C ASP A 86 5.34 48.15 1.15
N ARG A 87 5.82 47.76 -0.04
CA ARG A 87 6.00 48.71 -1.15
C ARG A 87 4.69 49.38 -1.53
N ARG A 88 3.61 48.62 -1.68
CA ARG A 88 2.33 49.19 -2.09
C ARG A 88 1.74 50.09 -1.01
N ALA A 89 1.89 49.73 0.26
CA ALA A 89 1.49 50.55 1.41
C ALA A 89 2.21 51.89 1.37
N LYS A 90 3.53 51.89 1.18
CA LYS A 90 4.33 53.12 1.03
C LYS A 90 3.89 53.98 -0.16
N GLU A 91 3.61 53.37 -1.31
CA GLU A 91 3.12 54.09 -2.50
C GLU A 91 1.78 54.81 -2.26
N ILE A 92 0.90 54.24 -1.43
CA ILE A 92 -0.39 54.85 -1.07
C ILE A 92 -0.33 55.67 0.23
N GLY A 93 0.88 55.95 0.74
CA GLY A 93 1.10 56.76 1.94
C GLY A 93 0.73 56.07 3.25
N LEU A 94 0.49 54.75 3.25
CA LEU A 94 0.34 53.97 4.47
C LEU A 94 1.73 53.66 5.06
N GLY A 95 1.86 53.83 6.37
CA GLY A 95 3.07 53.54 7.13
C GLY A 95 2.75 52.87 8.47
N PRO A 96 3.78 52.52 9.26
CA PRO A 96 3.59 52.03 10.62
C PRO A 96 2.79 53.04 11.44
N SER A 97 1.73 52.59 12.12
CA SER A 97 0.98 53.43 13.05
C SER A 97 1.63 53.38 14.43
N ASP A 98 1.92 54.54 15.02
CA ASP A 98 2.38 54.65 16.41
C ASP A 98 1.28 54.26 17.43
N HIS A 99 0.02 54.24 16.99
CA HIS A 99 -1.14 53.94 17.83
C HIS A 99 -1.96 52.80 17.19
N PRO A 100 -1.68 51.54 17.54
CA PRO A 100 -2.46 50.40 17.05
C PRO A 100 -3.86 50.38 17.69
N ILE A 101 -4.89 50.21 16.86
CA ILE A 101 -6.27 50.01 17.33
C ILE A 101 -6.49 48.51 17.51
N TYR A 102 -6.72 48.08 18.75
CA TYR A 102 -7.06 46.69 19.06
C TYR A 102 -8.56 46.50 18.98
N ILE A 103 -9.00 45.58 18.11
CA ILE A 103 -10.41 45.18 17.99
C ILE A 103 -10.57 43.87 18.76
N THR A 104 -11.36 43.89 19.82
CA THR A 104 -11.77 42.68 20.53
C THR A 104 -12.99 42.09 19.84
N VAL A 105 -12.88 40.84 19.40
CA VAL A 105 -14.01 40.08 18.84
C VAL A 105 -14.53 39.17 19.94
N ASP A 106 -15.71 39.48 20.46
CA ASP A 106 -16.36 38.72 21.55
C ASP A 106 -17.09 37.44 21.05
N GLU A 107 -16.98 37.14 19.75
CA GLU A 107 -17.54 35.92 19.18
C GLU A 107 -16.64 34.72 19.51
N ALA A 108 -17.24 33.66 20.04
CA ALA A 108 -16.53 32.42 20.30
C ALA A 108 -15.99 31.86 18.97
N GLY A 109 -14.68 31.68 18.89
CA GLY A 109 -14.04 31.08 17.72
C GLY A 109 -14.63 29.70 17.40
N PRO A 110 -14.58 29.28 16.12
CA PRO A 110 -15.10 27.98 15.71
C PRO A 110 -14.50 26.89 16.60
N GLN A 111 -15.35 25.97 17.07
CA GLN A 111 -14.90 24.87 17.92
C GLN A 111 -13.70 24.18 17.25
N PRO A 112 -12.59 23.95 17.98
CA PRO A 112 -11.43 23.27 17.42
C PRO A 112 -11.88 22.01 16.72
N ALA A 113 -11.48 21.84 15.46
CA ALA A 113 -11.81 20.63 14.71
C ALA A 113 -11.43 19.41 15.56
N LYS A 114 -12.36 18.47 15.74
CA LYS A 114 -12.05 17.19 16.37
C LYS A 114 -11.07 16.45 15.48
N ILE A 115 -9.78 16.65 15.73
CA ILE A 115 -8.72 15.93 15.04
C ILE A 115 -8.80 14.49 15.54
N PRO A 116 -8.87 13.49 14.65
CA PRO A 116 -8.77 12.09 15.04
C PRO A 116 -7.50 11.86 15.87
N SER A 117 -7.59 11.04 16.90
CA SER A 117 -6.48 10.77 17.83
C SER A 117 -5.20 10.25 17.17
N GLU A 118 -5.32 9.75 15.94
CA GLU A 118 -4.23 9.27 15.08
C GLU A 118 -3.24 10.37 14.66
N TYR A 119 -3.68 11.64 14.62
CA TYR A 119 -2.84 12.77 14.24
C TYR A 119 -2.33 13.60 15.43
N LEU A 120 -2.73 13.24 16.64
CA LEU A 120 -2.14 13.83 17.84
C LEU A 120 -0.78 13.15 18.08
N PRO A 121 0.30 13.91 18.32
CA PRO A 121 1.56 13.30 18.73
C PRO A 121 1.30 12.43 19.96
N PRO A 122 1.78 11.18 19.98
CA PRO A 122 1.53 10.28 21.09
C PRO A 122 2.03 10.94 22.36
N VAL A 123 1.16 11.03 23.37
CA VAL A 123 1.55 11.44 24.72
C VAL A 123 2.60 10.44 25.16
N VAL A 124 3.88 10.83 25.09
CA VAL A 124 4.98 10.01 25.61
C VAL A 124 4.70 9.84 27.09
N PRO A 125 4.33 8.63 27.57
CA PRO A 125 4.24 8.41 29.00
C PRO A 125 5.60 8.74 29.57
N LYS A 126 5.64 9.62 30.57
CA LYS A 126 6.85 9.98 31.29
C LYS A 126 7.40 8.68 31.87
N THR A 127 8.39 8.09 31.19
CA THR A 127 9.03 6.85 31.60
C THR A 127 9.50 7.03 33.04
N ASP A 128 8.84 6.34 33.96
CA ASP A 128 9.33 6.18 35.31
C ASP A 128 10.78 5.69 35.24
N ALA A 129 11.64 6.30 36.06
CA ALA A 129 13.08 6.12 36.04
C ALA A 129 13.49 4.64 35.84
N PRO A 130 14.55 4.37 35.04
CA PRO A 130 14.96 3.00 34.72
C PRO A 130 15.14 2.20 36.00
N ALA A 131 14.44 1.06 36.09
CA ALA A 131 14.54 0.16 37.22
C ALA A 131 16.02 -0.16 37.47
N SER A 132 16.51 0.21 38.66
CA SER A 132 17.88 -0.03 39.05
C SER A 132 18.17 -1.54 38.95
N PRO A 133 19.25 -1.95 38.26
CA PRO A 133 19.60 -3.37 38.09
C PRO A 133 19.82 -4.09 39.44
N TRP A 134 20.06 -3.33 40.51
CA TRP A 134 20.15 -3.85 41.87
C TRP A 134 18.82 -4.41 42.41
N ARG A 135 17.67 -3.91 41.95
CA ARG A 135 16.36 -4.46 42.34
C ARG A 135 16.14 -5.86 41.78
N SER A 136 16.54 -6.10 40.52
CA SER A 136 16.45 -7.43 39.90
C SER A 136 17.30 -8.48 40.60
N LEU A 137 18.41 -8.07 41.24
CA LEU A 137 19.30 -8.98 41.96
C LEU A 137 18.74 -9.35 43.35
N ILE A 138 18.06 -8.41 44.01
CA ILE A 138 17.41 -8.65 45.31
C ILE A 138 16.17 -9.53 45.14
N ASP A 139 15.36 -9.31 44.11
CA ASP A 139 14.18 -10.14 43.84
C ASP A 139 14.56 -11.59 43.53
N TRP A 140 15.68 -11.81 42.83
CA TRP A 140 16.18 -13.15 42.56
C TRP A 140 16.61 -13.88 43.84
N LEU A 141 17.22 -13.18 44.80
CA LEU A 141 17.63 -13.76 46.09
C LEU A 141 16.45 -14.06 47.02
N SER A 142 15.36 -13.30 46.87
CA SER A 142 14.15 -13.42 47.70
C SER A 142 13.23 -14.57 47.26
N LEU A 143 13.44 -15.11 46.05
CA LEU A 143 12.63 -16.20 45.48
C LEU A 143 13.09 -17.60 45.93
N THR A 144 14.07 -17.68 46.83
CA THR A 144 14.74 -18.94 47.22
C THR A 144 14.34 -19.49 48.59
N ASP A 145 13.27 -19.00 49.20
CA ASP A 145 12.61 -19.62 50.38
C ASP A 145 11.28 -20.29 50.02
#